data_AF-A0A5R8Y6C6-F1
#
_entry.id   AF-A0A5R8Y6C6-F1
#
_cell.length_a   1.000
_cell.length_b   1.000
_cell.length_c   1.000
_cell.angle_alpha   90.00
_cell.angle_beta   90.00
_cell.angle_gamma   90.00
#
_symmetry.space_group_name_H-M   'P 1'
#
loop_
_entity.id
_entity.type
_entity.pdbx_description
1 polymer ?
#
loop_
_entity_poly.entity_id
_entity_poly.type
_entity_poly.pdbx_seq_one_letter_code
_entity_poly.pdbx_strand_id
1 'polypeptide(L)'
;MTAPYSKAQQLHKVKKKQDRKVKKAELEARVKFILSKEFCQICGSDDLDYPHHAEFGLAKKDDRTLINICVPCHRHIHQIGFPIHGLSRIDTIKIGWENNEEFINS
;
A
#
# COMPACT_ATOMS: atom_id res chain seq x y z
N MET A 1 -41.80 11.33 -28.49
CA MET A 1 -41.43 12.18 -27.34
C MET A 1 -40.74 11.28 -26.33
N THR A 2 -39.40 11.30 -26.27
CA THR A 2 -38.63 10.45 -25.35
C THR A 2 -38.66 11.06 -23.94
N ALA A 3 -39.21 10.33 -22.98
CA ALA A 3 -39.28 10.78 -21.59
C ALA A 3 -37.87 11.10 -21.03
N PRO A 4 -37.68 12.24 -20.35
CA PRO A 4 -36.39 12.55 -19.74
C PRO A 4 -36.14 11.61 -18.57
N TYR A 5 -34.95 11.01 -18.56
CA TYR A 5 -34.46 10.14 -17.48
C TYR A 5 -34.58 10.82 -16.11
N SER A 6 -34.96 10.04 -15.09
CA SER A 6 -35.15 10.50 -13.71
C SER A 6 -33.85 11.04 -13.09
N LYS A 7 -33.95 11.94 -12.11
CA LYS A 7 -32.80 12.44 -11.31
C LYS A 7 -31.93 11.31 -10.74
N ALA A 8 -32.51 10.16 -10.44
CA ALA A 8 -31.80 8.98 -9.94
C ALA A 8 -30.86 8.36 -11.00
N GLN A 9 -31.25 8.40 -12.28
CA GLN A 9 -30.44 7.90 -13.39
C GLN A 9 -29.27 8.83 -13.73
N GLN A 10 -29.34 10.12 -13.36
CA GLN A 10 -28.24 11.09 -13.53
C GLN A 10 -27.14 10.98 -12.46
N LEU A 11 -27.40 10.32 -11.33
CA LEU A 11 -26.44 10.17 -10.22
C LEU A 11 -25.42 9.05 -10.42
N HIS A 12 -25.58 8.21 -11.45
CA HIS A 12 -24.57 7.22 -11.86
C HIS A 12 -23.45 7.84 -12.71
N LYS A 13 -23.03 9.08 -12.42
CA LYS A 13 -21.70 9.57 -12.84
C LYS A 13 -20.66 8.83 -12.02
N VAL A 14 -20.33 7.65 -12.51
CA VAL A 14 -19.14 6.82 -12.30
C VAL A 14 -18.09 7.54 -11.45
N LYS A 15 -18.12 7.33 -10.12
CA LYS A 15 -16.89 7.45 -9.34
C LYS A 15 -15.96 6.40 -9.92
N LYS A 16 -15.08 6.80 -10.83
CA LYS A 16 -14.00 5.96 -11.34
C LYS A 16 -13.26 5.48 -10.10
N LYS A 17 -13.50 4.24 -9.71
CA LYS A 17 -12.81 3.61 -8.59
C LYS A 17 -11.35 3.68 -9.00
N GLN A 18 -10.58 4.57 -8.39
CA GLN A 18 -9.14 4.63 -8.63
C GLN A 18 -8.63 3.23 -8.30
N ASP A 19 -8.12 2.52 -9.32
CA ASP A 19 -7.57 1.20 -9.12
C ASP A 19 -6.34 1.35 -8.23
N ARG A 20 -6.45 0.85 -7.00
CA ARG A 20 -5.38 0.82 -6.00
C ARG A 20 -4.26 -0.16 -6.36
N LYS A 21 -4.45 -0.91 -7.45
CA LYS A 21 -3.50 -1.86 -7.99
C LYS A 21 -2.83 -1.25 -9.20
N VAL A 22 -1.52 -1.29 -9.21
CA VAL A 22 -0.73 -0.85 -10.37
C VAL A 22 -0.62 -1.99 -11.38
N LYS A 23 -0.08 -1.70 -12.57
CA LYS A 23 0.22 -2.76 -13.54
C LYS A 23 1.28 -3.69 -12.98
N LYS A 24 1.25 -4.98 -13.35
CA LYS A 24 2.21 -5.99 -12.85
C LYS A 24 3.68 -5.56 -13.00
N ALA A 25 4.06 -5.01 -14.16
CA ALA A 25 5.42 -4.53 -14.40
C ALA A 25 5.82 -3.37 -13.46
N GLU A 26 4.89 -2.49 -13.14
CA GLU A 26 5.11 -1.40 -12.19
C GLU A 26 5.23 -1.93 -10.76
N LEU A 27 4.41 -2.92 -10.38
CA LEU A 27 4.54 -3.59 -9.08
C LEU A 27 5.91 -4.26 -8.93
N GLU A 28 6.38 -4.97 -9.95
CA GLU A 28 7.72 -5.59 -9.95
C GLU A 28 8.84 -4.55 -9.82
N ALA A 29 8.73 -3.41 -10.49
CA ALA A 29 9.69 -2.31 -10.38
C ALA A 29 9.69 -1.71 -8.95
N ARG A 30 8.50 -1.48 -8.38
CA ARG A 30 8.36 -1.00 -7.00
C ARG A 30 8.95 -1.98 -6.01
N VAL A 31 8.65 -3.27 -6.13
CA VAL A 31 9.18 -4.31 -5.23
C VAL A 31 10.71 -4.34 -5.28
N LYS A 32 11.31 -4.25 -6.47
CA LYS A 32 12.77 -4.16 -6.62
C LYS A 32 13.34 -2.90 -5.94
N PHE A 33 12.69 -1.75 -6.15
CA PHE A 33 13.07 -0.51 -5.48
C PHE A 33 13.00 -0.63 -3.95
N ILE A 34 11.91 -1.18 -3.40
CA ILE A 34 11.74 -1.37 -1.96
C ILE A 34 12.82 -2.30 -1.39
N LEU A 35 13.09 -3.43 -2.05
CA LEU A 35 14.09 -4.39 -1.60
C LEU A 35 15.52 -3.81 -1.67
N SER A 36 15.79 -2.89 -2.60
CA SER A 36 17.10 -2.21 -2.69
C SER A 36 17.42 -1.31 -1.49
N LYS A 37 16.48 -1.09 -0.58
CA LYS A 37 16.74 -0.40 0.69
C LYS A 37 17.53 -1.28 1.68
N GLU A 38 17.59 -2.60 1.51
CA GLU A 38 18.41 -3.55 2.29
C GLU A 38 18.13 -3.67 3.81
N PHE A 39 17.27 -2.82 4.38
CA PHE A 39 16.86 -2.91 5.79
C PHE A 39 15.35 -2.79 5.99
N CYS A 40 14.87 -3.40 7.07
CA CYS A 40 13.50 -3.30 7.54
C CYS A 40 13.21 -1.87 8.03
N GLN A 41 12.23 -1.21 7.45
CA GLN A 41 11.89 0.18 7.78
C GLN A 41 11.14 0.31 9.12
N ILE A 42 10.86 -0.80 9.81
CA ILE A 42 10.23 -0.82 11.14
C ILE A 42 11.29 -0.97 12.24
N CYS A 43 12.28 -1.85 12.07
CA CYS A 43 13.22 -2.18 13.14
C CYS A 43 14.71 -2.17 12.73
N GLY A 44 15.03 -1.93 11.45
CA GLY A 44 16.40 -1.85 10.95
C GLY A 44 17.09 -3.20 10.67
N SER A 45 16.42 -4.33 10.86
CA SER A 45 16.97 -5.66 10.54
C SER A 45 17.14 -5.90 9.03
N ASP A 46 18.14 -6.69 8.66
CA ASP A 46 18.47 -7.17 7.31
C ASP A 46 17.82 -8.52 6.93
N ASP A 47 17.12 -9.17 7.87
CA ASP A 47 16.38 -10.43 7.64
C ASP A 47 15.04 -10.17 6.93
N LEU A 48 15.14 -9.73 5.68
CA LEU A 48 14.02 -9.20 4.89
C LEU A 48 13.06 -10.29 4.41
N ASP A 49 11.77 -9.96 4.44
CA ASP A 49 10.70 -10.69 3.76
C ASP A 49 10.26 -9.91 2.50
N TYR A 50 9.31 -10.46 1.75
CA TYR A 50 8.65 -9.74 0.67
C TYR A 50 7.97 -8.46 1.20
N PRO A 51 8.03 -7.33 0.45
CA PRO A 51 7.45 -6.06 0.89
C PRO A 51 5.99 -6.15 1.34
N HIS A 52 5.68 -5.46 2.43
CA HIS A 52 4.35 -5.45 3.04
C HIS A 52 3.53 -4.25 2.56
N HIS A 53 2.24 -4.45 2.29
CA HIS A 53 1.29 -3.35 2.02
C HIS A 53 0.86 -2.68 3.33
N ALA A 54 1.41 -1.52 3.65
CA ALA A 54 1.14 -0.83 4.90
C ALA A 54 -0.31 -0.32 5.03
N GLU A 55 -0.92 0.12 3.92
CA GLU A 55 -2.35 0.45 3.91
C GLU A 55 -3.18 -0.81 3.61
N PHE A 56 -3.77 -1.40 4.66
CA PHE A 56 -4.72 -2.52 4.54
C PHE A 56 -6.04 -2.28 5.29
N GLY A 57 -7.14 -2.73 4.67
CA GLY A 57 -8.48 -2.80 5.27
C GLY A 57 -9.40 -3.69 4.43
N LEU A 58 -10.16 -4.58 5.10
CA LEU A 58 -11.20 -5.58 4.70
C LEU A 58 -11.31 -6.16 3.26
N ALA A 59 -10.46 -5.80 2.29
CA ALA A 59 -10.35 -6.39 0.95
C ALA A 59 -9.37 -5.64 0.03
N LYS A 60 -8.77 -4.51 0.43
CA LYS A 60 -8.12 -3.58 -0.52
C LYS A 60 -6.69 -3.25 -0.09
N LYS A 61 -5.74 -3.99 -0.66
CA LYS A 61 -4.30 -3.65 -0.67
C LYS A 61 -4.05 -2.50 -1.65
N ASP A 62 -3.20 -1.55 -1.30
CA ASP A 62 -2.74 -0.48 -2.19
C ASP A 62 -1.25 -0.65 -2.50
N ASP A 63 -0.92 -0.99 -3.75
CA ASP A 63 0.46 -1.31 -4.18
C ASP A 63 1.42 -0.11 -4.06
N ARG A 64 0.90 1.10 -3.80
CA ARG A 64 1.67 2.32 -3.57
C ARG A 64 2.09 2.50 -2.12
N THR A 65 1.72 1.59 -1.22
CA THR A 65 2.02 1.68 0.22
C THR A 65 2.96 0.58 0.69
N LEU A 66 3.81 0.08 -0.21
CA LEU A 66 4.76 -0.98 0.10
C LEU A 66 5.88 -0.48 1.02
N ILE A 67 6.21 -1.29 2.02
CA ILE A 67 7.33 -1.07 2.94
C ILE A 67 8.29 -2.27 2.92
N ASN A 68 9.58 -2.00 3.07
CA ASN A 68 10.57 -3.05 3.27
C ASN A 68 10.50 -3.52 4.72
N ILE A 69 10.36 -4.82 4.95
CA ILE A 69 10.04 -5.36 6.26
C ILE A 69 10.78 -6.68 6.49
N CYS A 70 11.18 -6.94 7.73
CA CYS A 70 11.76 -8.23 8.10
C CYS A 70 10.68 -9.27 8.43
N VAL A 71 11.04 -10.56 8.35
CA VAL A 71 10.14 -11.68 8.64
C VAL A 71 9.45 -11.55 10.02
N PRO A 72 10.15 -11.20 11.12
CA PRO A 72 9.51 -11.04 12.43
C PRO A 72 8.47 -9.92 12.46
N CYS A 73 8.77 -8.76 11.87
CA CYS A 73 7.83 -7.64 11.84
C CYS A 73 6.63 -7.94 10.96
N HIS A 74 6.85 -8.57 9.80
CA HIS A 74 5.79 -8.94 8.88
C HIS A 74 4.80 -9.91 9.53
N ARG A 75 5.33 -10.92 10.24
CA ARG A 75 4.53 -11.86 11.01
C ARG A 75 3.76 -11.17 12.14
N HIS A 76 4.40 -10.27 12.88
CA HIS A 76 3.76 -9.54 13.98
C HIS A 76 2.57 -8.71 13.49
N ILE A 77 2.72 -7.96 12.39
CA ILE A 77 1.62 -7.14 11.84
C ILE A 77 0.42 -8.02 11.44
N HIS A 78 0.68 -9.19 10.85
CA HIS A 78 -0.40 -10.10 10.43
C HIS A 78 -1.06 -10.87 11.59
N GLN A 79 -0.34 -11.15 12.67
CA GLN A 79 -0.84 -11.97 13.78
C GLN A 79 -1.38 -11.14 14.95
N ILE A 80 -0.70 -10.06 15.30
CA ILE A 80 -0.96 -9.24 16.50
C ILE A 80 -1.51 -7.87 16.08
N GLY A 81 -0.93 -7.26 15.04
CA GLY A 81 -1.32 -5.96 14.54
C GLY A 81 -0.38 -4.84 15.00
N PHE A 82 -0.96 -3.73 15.41
CA PHE A 82 -0.24 -2.51 15.82
C PHE A 82 -0.58 -2.16 17.28
N PRO A 83 0.29 -1.43 17.99
CA PRO A 83 1.58 -0.87 17.54
C PRO A 83 2.70 -1.93 17.46
N ILE A 84 3.76 -1.63 16.71
CA ILE A 84 4.95 -2.48 16.57
C ILE A 84 6.22 -1.63 16.64
N HIS A 85 7.17 -1.97 17.51
CA HIS A 85 8.40 -1.20 17.73
C HIS A 85 8.17 0.31 17.98
N GLY A 86 7.05 0.66 18.63
CA GLY A 86 6.67 2.06 18.88
C GLY A 86 5.99 2.77 17.70
N LEU A 87 5.89 2.13 16.53
CA LEU A 87 5.18 2.66 15.38
C LEU A 87 3.70 2.28 15.41
N SER A 88 2.85 3.27 15.17
CA SER A 88 1.43 3.07 14.92
C SER A 88 1.19 2.59 13.48
N ARG A 89 -0.04 2.15 13.20
CA ARG A 89 -0.46 1.86 11.83
C ARG A 89 -0.26 3.06 10.90
N ILE A 90 -0.59 4.27 11.38
CA ILE A 90 -0.48 5.50 10.58
C ILE A 90 0.97 5.77 10.21
N ASP A 91 1.91 5.55 11.13
CA ASP A 91 3.34 5.72 10.87
C ASP A 91 3.82 4.78 9.77
N THR A 92 3.41 3.50 9.81
CA THR A 92 3.78 2.55 8.74
C THR A 92 3.16 2.87 7.39
N ILE A 93 1.93 3.42 7.37
CA ILE A 93 1.30 3.90 6.13
C ILE A 93 2.07 5.08 5.55
N LYS A 94 2.54 6.00 6.42
CA LYS A 94 3.36 7.14 6.01
C LYS A 94 4.65 6.69 5.32
N ILE A 95 5.36 5.72 5.90
CA ILE A 95 6.56 5.11 5.29
C ILE A 95 6.24 4.54 3.90
N GLY A 96 5.11 3.84 3.76
CA GLY A 96 4.68 3.29 2.48
C GLY A 96 4.47 4.35 1.40
N TRP A 97 3.84 5.48 1.75
CA TRP A 97 3.65 6.60 0.83
C TRP A 97 4.95 7.33 0.51
N GLU A 98 5.83 7.54 1.49
CA GLU A 98 7.16 8.12 1.30
C GLU A 98 7.97 7.27 0.30
N ASN A 99 7.95 5.94 0.45
CA ASN A 99 8.58 5.05 -0.52
C ASN A 99 8.02 5.18 -1.94
N ASN A 100 6.70 5.38 -2.08
CA ASN A 100 6.09 5.59 -3.38
C ASN A 100 6.48 6.94 -4.00
N GLU A 101 6.57 8.00 -3.20
CA GLU A 101 7.05 9.30 -3.67
C GLU A 101 8.51 9.22 -4.12
N GLU A 102 9.36 8.54 -3.36
CA GLU A 102 10.75 8.30 -3.76
C GLU A 102 10.84 7.53 -5.07
N PHE A 103 10.06 6.46 -5.23
CA PHE A 103 10.04 5.66 -6.47
C PHE A 103 9.59 6.47 -7.70
N ILE A 104 8.64 7.40 -7.54
CA ILE A 104 8.16 8.24 -8.65
C ILE A 104 9.22 9.26 -9.08
N ASN A 105 10.09 9.67 -8.15
CA ASN A 105 11.11 10.70 -8.36
C ASN A 105 12.50 10.13 -8.71
N SER A 106 12.69 8.81 -8.72
CA SER A 106 13.93 8.11 -9.10
C SER A 106 14.01 7.86 -10.60
#